data_AF-A0A292S1U3-F1
#
_entry.id   AF-A0A292S1U3-F1
#
_cell.length_a   1.000
_cell.length_b   1.000
_cell.length_c   1.000
_cell.angle_alpha   90.00
_cell.angle_beta   90.00
_cell.angle_gamma   90.00
#
_symmetry.space_group_name_H-M   'P 1'
#
loop_
_entity.id
_entity.type
_entity.pdbx_description
1 polymer ?
#
loop_
_entity_poly.entity_id
_entity_poly.type
_entity_poly.pdbx_seq_one_letter_code
_entity_poly.pdbx_strand_id
1 'polypeptide(L)'
;MNDEIKPPVFEVLSFLPKDFFKKEVNEEFTLLVMKSVLGVDKWEKGNPNKNEPDYLFNGYPFEFTLASDKCKNRKKDNFINRLRTVSYTSENVEDDIICYIEQQIEDKAKKQYSTPSVNLCVLCLVERFDWISDEYGSYTHFMIDHKREQFFNKIKAKYIDAKRFNDIFLIFPDMTATWWLWSVSSNEKFSLQVTPQMIESEKYPYFIEKRLCQQLVKEGLLTERFSLIEARI
;
A
#
# COMPACT_ATOMS: atom_id res chain seq x y z
N MET A 1 -15.73 -22.05 -34.57
CA MET A 1 -14.87 -20.93 -34.11
C MET A 1 -14.90 -20.99 -32.60
N ASN A 2 -13.78 -21.35 -31.97
CA ASN A 2 -13.61 -21.12 -30.54
C ASN A 2 -13.33 -19.63 -30.42
N ASP A 3 -14.33 -18.85 -30.03
CA ASP A 3 -14.04 -17.50 -29.52
C ASP A 3 -13.17 -17.72 -28.29
N GLU A 4 -11.87 -17.44 -28.42
CA GLU A 4 -10.98 -17.35 -27.26
C GLU A 4 -11.64 -16.39 -26.28
N ILE A 5 -12.09 -16.92 -25.15
CA ILE A 5 -12.59 -16.12 -24.04
C ILE A 5 -11.41 -15.27 -23.58
N LYS A 6 -11.33 -14.04 -24.09
CA LYS A 6 -10.34 -13.09 -23.63
C LYS A 6 -10.63 -12.83 -22.15
N PRO A 7 -9.63 -12.96 -21.27
CA PRO A 7 -9.84 -12.64 -19.88
C PRO A 7 -10.34 -11.19 -19.77
N PRO A 8 -11.23 -10.90 -18.80
CA PRO A 8 -11.70 -9.55 -18.58
C PRO A 8 -10.50 -8.64 -18.32
N VAL A 9 -10.37 -7.58 -19.12
CA VAL A 9 -9.37 -6.54 -18.91
C VAL A 9 -9.97 -5.52 -17.96
N PHE A 10 -9.33 -5.34 -16.81
CA PHE A 10 -9.67 -4.29 -15.85
C PHE A 10 -8.70 -3.13 -16.04
N GLU A 11 -9.24 -1.92 -16.15
CA GLU A 11 -8.45 -0.69 -16.22
C GLU A 11 -8.55 -0.02 -14.84
N VAL A 12 -7.42 0.07 -14.13
CA VAL A 12 -7.35 0.74 -12.83
C VAL A 12 -6.87 2.17 -13.04
N LEU A 13 -7.71 3.12 -12.67
CA LEU A 13 -7.36 4.53 -12.56
C LEU A 13 -6.63 4.74 -11.24
N SER A 14 -5.45 5.35 -11.27
CA SER A 14 -4.73 5.70 -10.05
C SER A 14 -4.48 7.19 -9.99
N PHE A 15 -4.51 7.75 -8.79
CA PHE A 15 -4.16 9.13 -8.54
C PHE A 15 -3.23 9.19 -7.35
N LEU A 16 -2.15 9.95 -7.49
CA LEU A 16 -1.25 10.28 -6.40
C LEU A 16 -1.25 11.81 -6.24
N PRO A 17 -1.47 12.34 -5.02
CA PRO A 17 -1.42 13.77 -4.79
C PRO A 17 -0.09 14.39 -5.23
N LYS A 18 -0.12 15.69 -5.51
CA LYS A 18 1.12 16.44 -5.77
C LYS A 18 2.09 16.22 -4.61
N ASP A 19 3.36 16.02 -4.93
CA ASP A 19 4.44 15.81 -3.96
C ASP A 19 4.28 14.55 -3.08
N PHE A 20 3.41 13.60 -3.44
CA PHE A 20 3.16 12.39 -2.64
C PHE A 20 4.43 11.61 -2.23
N PHE A 21 5.47 11.61 -3.07
CA PHE A 21 6.74 10.95 -2.77
C PHE A 21 7.64 11.72 -1.79
N LYS A 22 7.28 12.96 -1.40
CA LYS A 22 7.90 13.63 -0.25
C LYS A 22 7.43 12.92 1.02
N LYS A 23 8.38 12.64 1.92
CA LYS A 23 8.16 11.85 3.13
C LYS A 23 6.97 12.37 3.92
N GLU A 24 6.88 13.68 4.10
CA GLU A 24 5.84 14.32 4.90
C GLU A 24 4.42 14.09 4.36
N VAL A 25 4.28 13.94 3.03
CA VAL A 25 2.98 13.76 2.36
C VAL A 25 2.53 12.31 2.42
N ASN A 26 3.38 11.35 2.06
CA ASN A 26 3.02 9.93 2.18
C ASN A 26 2.89 9.46 3.64
N GLU A 27 3.64 10.06 4.58
CA GLU A 27 3.47 9.80 6.00
C GLU A 27 2.10 10.24 6.51
N GLU A 28 1.61 11.41 6.09
CA GLU A 28 0.29 11.90 6.48
C GLU A 28 -0.82 10.94 6.01
N PHE A 29 -0.69 10.43 4.78
CA PHE A 29 -1.61 9.43 4.27
C PHE A 29 -1.47 8.08 5.01
N THR A 30 -0.25 7.60 5.24
CA THR A 30 0.01 6.37 6.01
C THR A 30 -0.62 6.48 7.41
N LEU A 31 -0.46 7.63 8.06
CA LEU A 31 -1.06 7.93 9.36
C LEU A 31 -2.59 7.91 9.31
N LEU A 32 -3.22 8.42 8.23
CA LEU A 32 -4.66 8.36 8.05
C LEU A 32 -5.16 6.90 8.01
N VAL A 33 -4.49 6.03 7.26
CA VAL A 33 -4.81 4.59 7.21
C VAL A 33 -4.60 3.94 8.58
N MET A 34 -3.51 4.24 9.29
CA MET A 34 -3.27 3.69 10.63
C MET A 34 -4.34 4.16 11.64
N LYS A 35 -4.78 5.42 11.54
CA LYS A 35 -5.84 5.99 12.40
C LYS A 35 -7.20 5.35 12.17
N SER A 36 -7.52 4.93 10.94
CA SER A 36 -8.80 4.26 10.68
C SER A 36 -8.89 2.89 11.38
N VAL A 37 -7.75 2.30 11.73
CA VAL A 37 -7.67 0.98 12.36
C VAL A 37 -7.43 1.06 13.86
N LEU A 38 -6.40 1.79 14.28
CA LEU A 38 -5.98 1.88 15.68
C LEU A 38 -6.73 2.95 16.47
N GLY A 39 -7.49 3.82 15.78
CA GLY A 39 -8.21 4.93 16.37
C GLY A 39 -7.47 6.27 16.23
N VAL A 40 -8.23 7.34 16.49
CA VAL A 40 -7.79 8.74 16.35
C VAL A 40 -7.13 9.32 17.61
N ASP A 41 -6.86 8.47 18.61
CA ASP A 41 -6.26 8.85 19.90
C ASP A 41 -4.82 9.39 19.74
N LYS A 42 -4.08 9.53 20.85
CA LYS A 42 -2.82 10.29 20.88
C LYS A 42 -1.71 9.68 20.01
N TRP A 43 -1.64 10.17 18.77
CA TRP A 43 -0.54 10.05 17.85
C TRP A 43 0.42 11.24 18.04
N GLU A 44 1.67 10.94 18.40
CA GLU A 44 2.73 11.92 18.61
C GLU A 44 3.80 11.72 17.55
N LYS A 45 4.22 12.80 16.88
CA LYS A 45 5.30 12.73 15.89
C LYS A 45 6.63 12.57 16.61
N GLY A 46 7.41 11.56 16.22
CA GLY A 46 8.72 11.32 16.79
C GLY A 46 9.77 12.32 16.30
N ASN A 47 10.87 12.39 17.05
CA ASN A 47 11.98 13.28 16.78
C ASN A 47 13.15 12.53 16.11
N PRO A 48 13.44 12.80 14.82
CA PRO A 48 14.52 12.13 14.10
C PRO A 48 15.91 12.41 14.71
N ASN A 49 16.11 13.57 15.36
CA ASN A 49 17.39 13.90 16.01
C ASN A 49 17.65 13.03 17.25
N LYS A 50 16.64 12.34 17.76
CA LYS A 50 16.73 11.40 18.89
C LYS A 50 16.65 9.94 18.45
N ASN A 51 16.74 9.67 17.14
CA ASN A 51 16.51 8.35 16.55
C ASN A 51 15.16 7.73 16.98
N GLU A 52 14.16 8.57 17.25
CA GLU A 52 12.81 8.10 17.50
C GLU A 52 12.20 7.61 16.17
N PRO A 53 11.26 6.65 16.24
CA PRO A 53 10.44 6.26 15.08
C PRO A 53 9.60 7.45 14.59
N ASP A 54 9.04 7.36 13.39
CA ASP A 54 8.26 8.46 12.79
C ASP A 54 7.07 8.90 13.66
N TYR A 55 6.38 7.96 14.32
CA TYR A 55 5.27 8.25 15.24
C TYR A 55 5.26 7.35 16.48
N LEU A 56 4.59 7.83 17.53
CA LEU A 56 4.21 7.06 18.72
C LEU A 56 2.69 7.11 18.88
N PHE A 57 2.04 5.97 19.03
CA PHE A 57 0.61 5.86 19.34
C PHE A 57 0.45 5.27 20.74
N ASN A 58 -0.06 6.04 21.71
CA ASN A 58 -0.13 5.60 23.12
C ASN A 58 1.22 5.05 23.65
N GLY A 59 2.34 5.64 23.21
CA GLY A 59 3.69 5.20 23.56
C GLY A 59 4.22 4.01 22.75
N TYR A 60 3.41 3.39 21.88
CA TYR A 60 3.85 2.34 20.96
C TYR A 60 4.51 2.95 19.72
N PRO A 61 5.76 2.57 19.39
CA PRO A 61 6.52 3.15 18.29
C PRO A 61 6.12 2.63 16.90
N PHE A 62 6.01 3.52 15.91
CA PHE A 62 5.67 3.22 14.51
C PHE A 62 6.64 3.92 13.55
N GLU A 63 7.36 3.14 12.75
CA GLU A 63 8.18 3.64 11.64
C GLU A 63 7.43 3.45 10.32
N PHE A 64 7.40 4.47 9.48
CA PHE A 64 6.75 4.42 8.17
C PHE A 64 7.79 4.31 7.05
N THR A 65 7.45 3.59 5.99
CA THR A 65 8.28 3.49 4.80
C THR A 65 7.45 3.21 3.57
N LEU A 66 7.94 3.68 2.42
CA LEU A 66 7.35 3.39 1.11
C LEU A 66 8.07 2.21 0.48
N ALA A 67 7.34 1.20 0.01
CA ALA A 67 7.84 0.09 -0.79
C ALA A 67 8.44 0.63 -2.10
N SER A 68 9.70 0.28 -2.35
CA SER A 68 10.41 0.63 -3.58
C SER A 68 11.65 -0.23 -3.71
N ASP A 69 12.03 -0.57 -4.94
CA ASP A 69 13.38 -1.03 -5.21
C ASP A 69 14.37 0.09 -4.91
N LYS A 70 15.27 -0.13 -3.96
CA LYS A 70 16.54 0.59 -3.95
C LYS A 70 17.47 -0.18 -4.85
N CYS A 71 17.21 -0.12 -6.16
CA CYS A 71 18.13 -0.68 -7.14
C CYS A 71 19.48 0.06 -7.03
N LYS A 72 20.41 -0.63 -6.36
CA LYS A 72 21.84 -0.31 -6.32
C LYS A 72 22.26 0.07 -7.75
N ASN A 73 22.79 1.28 -7.89
CA ASN A 73 23.45 1.84 -9.10
C ASN A 73 22.59 2.50 -10.18
N ARG A 74 21.25 2.63 -10.07
CA ARG A 74 20.46 3.46 -11.02
C ARG A 74 19.44 4.36 -10.32
N LYS A 75 19.91 5.43 -9.67
CA LYS A 75 19.06 6.44 -8.98
C LYS A 75 17.93 7.05 -9.85
N LYS A 76 18.05 6.98 -11.18
CA LYS A 76 17.06 7.54 -12.11
C LYS A 76 15.98 6.54 -12.56
N ASP A 77 16.20 5.24 -12.43
CA ASP A 77 15.29 4.19 -12.91
C ASP A 77 14.94 3.24 -11.76
N ASN A 78 14.18 3.75 -10.80
CA ASN A 78 13.57 2.97 -9.73
C ASN A 78 12.04 2.96 -9.92
N PHE A 79 11.38 2.05 -9.21
CA PHE A 79 9.94 1.85 -9.21
C PHE A 79 9.16 3.14 -9.02
N ILE A 80 9.55 3.97 -8.04
CA ILE A 80 8.94 5.28 -7.81
C ILE A 80 9.00 6.16 -9.06
N ASN A 81 10.15 6.24 -9.73
CA ASN A 81 10.27 7.01 -10.96
C ASN A 81 9.45 6.39 -12.10
N ARG A 82 9.45 5.06 -12.24
CA ARG A 82 8.65 4.35 -13.26
C ARG A 82 7.15 4.59 -13.07
N LEU A 83 6.67 4.62 -11.83
CA LEU A 83 5.29 5.02 -11.52
C LEU A 83 5.04 6.47 -11.92
N ARG A 84 5.94 7.39 -11.57
CA ARG A 84 5.82 8.83 -11.89
C ARG A 84 5.84 9.13 -13.39
N THR A 85 6.54 8.33 -14.18
CA THR A 85 6.68 8.51 -15.63
C THR A 85 5.76 7.60 -16.44
N VAL A 86 4.80 6.91 -15.78
CA VAL A 86 3.85 6.00 -16.41
C VAL A 86 4.55 4.96 -17.30
N SER A 87 5.72 4.50 -16.84
CA SER A 87 6.58 3.55 -17.55
C SER A 87 6.81 2.28 -16.74
N TYR A 88 6.05 2.07 -15.67
CA TYR A 88 6.06 0.80 -14.94
C TYR A 88 5.30 -0.25 -15.74
N THR A 89 6.01 -1.30 -16.12
CA THR A 89 5.48 -2.51 -16.73
C THR A 89 6.13 -3.69 -16.04
N SER A 90 5.39 -4.75 -15.79
CA SER A 90 5.93 -5.95 -15.16
C SER A 90 5.40 -7.22 -15.82
N GLU A 91 6.28 -8.21 -15.94
CA GLU A 91 5.90 -9.58 -16.30
C GLU A 91 5.36 -10.35 -15.08
N ASN A 92 5.74 -9.93 -13.86
CA ASN A 92 5.29 -10.52 -12.61
C ASN A 92 5.19 -9.44 -11.52
N VAL A 93 4.02 -8.80 -11.45
CA VAL A 93 3.72 -7.74 -10.49
C VAL A 93 3.92 -8.20 -9.03
N GLU A 94 3.60 -9.47 -8.74
CA GLU A 94 3.74 -10.00 -7.38
C GLU A 94 5.21 -10.09 -6.92
N ASP A 95 6.10 -10.57 -7.78
CA ASP A 95 7.54 -10.65 -7.47
C ASP A 95 8.15 -9.27 -7.24
N ASP A 96 7.78 -8.30 -8.08
CA ASP A 96 8.24 -6.92 -7.93
C ASP A 96 7.86 -6.36 -6.56
N ILE A 97 6.60 -6.49 -6.17
CA ILE A 97 6.09 -5.93 -4.91
C ILE A 97 6.72 -6.62 -3.71
N ILE A 98 6.82 -7.96 -3.72
CA ILE A 98 7.51 -8.71 -2.67
C ILE A 98 8.95 -8.21 -2.55
N CYS A 99 9.66 -8.06 -3.67
CA CYS A 99 11.02 -7.55 -3.68
C CYS A 99 11.11 -6.13 -3.10
N TYR A 100 10.20 -5.23 -3.48
CA TYR A 100 10.18 -3.84 -3.02
C TYR A 100 9.89 -3.74 -1.52
N ILE A 101 8.98 -4.55 -1.01
CA ILE A 101 8.67 -4.63 0.42
C ILE A 101 9.87 -5.18 1.18
N GLU A 102 10.42 -6.33 0.75
CA GLU A 102 11.56 -6.97 1.42
C GLU A 102 12.76 -6.05 1.56
N GLN A 103 13.10 -5.31 0.51
CA GLN A 103 14.23 -4.37 0.53
C GLN A 103 14.04 -3.26 1.57
N GLN A 104 12.82 -2.72 1.70
CA GLN A 104 12.57 -1.66 2.67
C GLN A 104 12.53 -2.19 4.10
N ILE A 105 11.96 -3.38 4.32
CA ILE A 105 12.05 -4.07 5.62
C ILE A 105 13.52 -4.29 5.99
N GLU A 106 14.34 -4.80 5.06
CA GLU A 106 15.78 -5.01 5.28
C GLU A 106 16.52 -3.74 5.65
N ASP A 107 16.20 -2.62 5.00
CA ASP A 107 16.84 -1.34 5.28
C ASP A 107 16.41 -0.75 6.61
N LYS A 108 15.11 -0.80 6.92
CA LYS A 108 14.60 -0.33 8.22
C LYS A 108 15.08 -1.23 9.36
N ALA A 109 15.28 -2.52 9.08
CA ALA A 109 15.88 -3.47 10.01
C ALA A 109 17.37 -3.19 10.26
N LYS A 110 18.05 -2.25 9.59
CA LYS A 110 19.42 -1.83 9.94
C LYS A 110 19.48 -0.61 10.86
N LYS A 111 18.37 0.12 11.02
CA LYS A 111 18.31 1.36 11.82
C LYS A 111 18.39 1.08 13.33
N GLN A 112 19.07 1.92 14.08
CA GLN A 112 19.07 1.86 15.55
C GLN A 112 18.06 2.89 16.07
N TYR A 113 16.91 2.42 16.52
CA TYR A 113 15.90 3.26 17.14
C TYR A 113 16.20 3.44 18.63
N SER A 114 15.85 4.59 19.18
CA SER A 114 15.95 4.87 20.62
C SER A 114 14.90 4.12 21.45
N THR A 115 13.82 3.68 20.82
CA THR A 115 12.75 2.88 21.43
C THR A 115 12.80 1.42 20.98
N PRO A 116 12.64 0.43 21.89
CA PRO A 116 12.50 -0.96 21.51
C PRO A 116 11.14 -1.23 20.84
N SER A 117 10.97 -2.41 20.23
CA SER A 117 9.67 -2.93 19.78
C SER A 117 8.94 -2.06 18.75
N VAL A 118 9.67 -1.49 17.80
CA VAL A 118 9.11 -0.69 16.69
C VAL A 118 8.18 -1.54 15.83
N ASN A 119 6.99 -1.02 15.53
CA ASN A 119 6.12 -1.53 14.46
C ASN A 119 6.53 -0.86 13.15
N LEU A 120 6.66 -1.63 12.08
CA LEU A 120 7.00 -1.10 10.76
C LEU A 120 5.76 -1.08 9.87
N CYS A 121 5.43 0.08 9.28
CA CYS A 121 4.38 0.21 8.28
C CYS A 121 5.01 0.40 6.90
N VAL A 122 4.71 -0.50 5.97
CA VAL A 122 5.20 -0.47 4.59
C VAL A 122 4.06 -0.12 3.64
N LEU A 123 4.08 1.09 3.11
CA LEU A 123 3.13 1.57 2.10
C LEU A 123 3.51 1.12 0.70
N CYS A 124 2.63 0.40 0.03
CA CYS A 124 2.78 -0.11 -1.33
C CYS A 124 1.86 0.65 -2.28
N LEU A 125 2.33 0.95 -3.49
CA LEU A 125 1.59 1.76 -4.49
C LEU A 125 1.19 0.95 -5.72
N VAL A 126 1.11 -0.37 -5.58
CA VAL A 126 0.56 -1.24 -6.60
C VAL A 126 -0.63 -1.95 -5.99
N GLU A 127 -1.72 -2.01 -6.74
CA GLU A 127 -2.92 -2.70 -6.29
C GLU A 127 -2.66 -4.20 -6.09
N ARG A 128 -3.25 -4.77 -5.04
CA ARG A 128 -3.20 -6.21 -4.72
C ARG A 128 -4.58 -6.76 -4.41
N PHE A 129 -5.50 -6.61 -5.35
CA PHE A 129 -6.83 -7.20 -5.21
C PHE A 129 -6.79 -8.72 -5.02
N ASP A 130 -5.83 -9.40 -5.64
CA ASP A 130 -5.61 -10.85 -5.52
C ASP A 130 -5.37 -11.28 -4.07
N TRP A 131 -4.59 -10.51 -3.29
CA TRP A 131 -4.25 -10.80 -1.90
C TRP A 131 -5.43 -10.74 -0.93
N ILE A 132 -6.51 -10.05 -1.28
CA ILE A 132 -7.71 -9.87 -0.45
C ILE A 132 -8.94 -10.56 -1.04
N SER A 133 -8.79 -11.25 -2.18
CA SER A 133 -9.90 -11.82 -2.94
C SER A 133 -10.73 -12.86 -2.18
N ASP A 134 -10.19 -13.43 -1.09
CA ASP A 134 -10.90 -14.28 -0.13
C ASP A 134 -12.19 -13.63 0.40
N GLU A 135 -12.16 -12.33 0.65
CA GLU A 135 -13.30 -11.56 1.15
C GLU A 135 -14.40 -11.39 0.08
N TYR A 136 -14.04 -11.57 -1.19
CA TYR A 136 -14.92 -11.43 -2.34
C TYR A 136 -15.42 -12.78 -2.89
N GLY A 137 -15.16 -13.90 -2.19
CA GLY A 137 -15.81 -15.20 -2.43
C GLY A 137 -15.25 -16.05 -3.59
N SER A 138 -13.98 -15.87 -3.97
CA SER A 138 -13.37 -16.65 -5.07
C SER A 138 -12.97 -18.07 -4.65
N TYR A 139 -13.52 -19.08 -5.35
CA TYR A 139 -13.19 -20.50 -5.15
C TYR A 139 -11.74 -20.90 -5.51
N THR A 140 -10.94 -20.01 -6.12
CA THR A 140 -9.55 -20.28 -6.51
C THR A 140 -8.49 -19.79 -5.52
N HIS A 141 -8.91 -19.24 -4.37
CA HIS A 141 -8.02 -18.50 -3.47
C HIS A 141 -6.81 -19.31 -2.95
N PHE A 142 -7.03 -20.57 -2.58
CA PHE A 142 -5.99 -21.45 -2.03
C PHE A 142 -4.83 -21.72 -3.00
N MET A 143 -5.01 -21.52 -4.31
CA MET A 143 -3.95 -21.69 -5.31
C MET A 143 -3.16 -20.40 -5.57
N ILE A 144 -3.73 -19.23 -5.29
CA ILE A 144 -3.12 -17.91 -5.55
C ILE A 144 -2.33 -17.44 -4.32
N ASP A 145 -2.76 -17.84 -3.13
CA ASP A 145 -2.22 -17.35 -1.86
C ASP A 145 -0.86 -17.91 -1.44
N HIS A 146 -0.41 -19.01 -2.06
CA HIS A 146 0.76 -19.74 -1.61
C HIS A 146 2.02 -18.87 -1.54
N LYS A 147 2.22 -17.99 -2.52
CA LYS A 147 3.40 -17.13 -2.60
C LYS A 147 3.37 -15.99 -1.58
N ARG A 148 2.22 -15.35 -1.42
CA ARG A 148 1.96 -14.38 -0.34
C ARG A 148 2.23 -14.98 1.04
N GLU A 149 1.68 -16.17 1.30
CA GLU A 149 1.86 -16.86 2.59
C GLU A 149 3.33 -17.21 2.86
N GLN A 150 4.03 -17.76 1.86
CA GLN A 150 5.47 -18.02 1.97
C GLN A 150 6.24 -16.73 2.29
N PHE A 151 5.90 -15.64 1.61
CA PHE A 151 6.50 -14.33 1.86
C PHE A 151 6.23 -13.85 3.29
N PHE A 152 4.98 -13.89 3.76
CA PHE A 152 4.60 -13.47 5.12
C PHE A 152 5.31 -14.29 6.18
N ASN A 153 5.33 -15.63 6.02
CA ASN A 153 6.04 -16.53 6.90
C ASN A 153 7.54 -16.22 6.95
N LYS A 154 8.15 -15.91 5.80
CA LYS A 154 9.56 -15.52 5.71
C LYS A 154 9.85 -14.23 6.49
N ILE A 155 9.08 -13.16 6.28
CA ILE A 155 9.33 -11.88 6.97
C ILE A 155 8.96 -11.94 8.45
N LYS A 156 7.93 -12.71 8.83
CA LYS A 156 7.56 -12.97 10.23
C LYS A 156 8.71 -13.65 10.97
N ALA A 157 9.21 -14.77 10.43
CA ALA A 157 10.31 -15.51 11.04
C ALA A 157 11.59 -14.65 11.14
N LYS A 158 11.93 -13.91 10.08
CA LYS A 158 13.18 -13.14 9.99
C LYS A 158 13.19 -11.88 10.86
N TYR A 159 12.04 -11.21 11.04
CA TYR A 159 12.01 -9.89 11.68
C TYR A 159 11.09 -9.78 12.89
N ILE A 160 9.96 -10.51 12.94
CA ILE A 160 9.03 -10.43 14.07
C ILE A 160 9.44 -11.43 15.15
N ASP A 161 9.58 -12.70 14.79
CA ASP A 161 9.96 -13.76 15.73
C ASP A 161 11.41 -13.54 16.25
N ALA A 162 12.27 -12.93 15.42
CA ALA A 162 13.61 -12.47 15.80
C ALA A 162 13.61 -11.18 16.64
N LYS A 163 12.44 -10.64 17.01
CA LYS A 163 12.24 -9.42 17.82
C LYS A 163 12.88 -8.17 17.24
N ARG A 164 13.00 -8.10 15.91
CA ARG A 164 13.52 -6.92 15.22
C ARG A 164 12.47 -5.83 15.09
N PHE A 165 11.24 -6.24 14.78
CA PHE A 165 10.04 -5.43 14.84
C PHE A 165 9.01 -6.13 15.74
N ASN A 166 8.11 -5.36 16.34
CA ASN A 166 6.98 -5.93 17.08
C ASN A 166 5.92 -6.49 16.11
N ASP A 167 5.64 -5.74 15.06
CA ASP A 167 4.85 -6.19 13.92
C ASP A 167 5.32 -5.49 12.64
N ILE A 168 4.94 -6.05 11.50
CA ILE A 168 5.08 -5.42 10.18
C ILE A 168 3.67 -5.31 9.61
N PHE A 169 3.25 -4.09 9.33
CA PHE A 169 2.00 -3.78 8.65
C PHE A 169 2.28 -3.50 7.18
N LEU A 170 1.60 -4.23 6.29
CA LEU A 170 1.61 -3.94 4.86
C LEU A 170 0.38 -3.12 4.52
N ILE A 171 0.59 -1.97 3.87
CA ILE A 171 -0.48 -1.09 3.40
C ILE A 171 -0.49 -1.11 1.89
N PHE A 172 -1.61 -1.44 1.27
CA PHE A 172 -1.71 -1.51 -0.19
C PHE A 172 -3.13 -1.19 -0.67
N PRO A 173 -3.28 -0.64 -1.88
CA PRO A 173 -4.60 -0.39 -2.44
C PRO A 173 -5.18 -1.65 -3.09
N ASP A 174 -6.50 -1.67 -3.27
CA ASP A 174 -7.17 -2.54 -4.22
C ASP A 174 -7.81 -1.74 -5.36
N MET A 175 -8.56 -2.43 -6.23
CA MET A 175 -9.22 -1.81 -7.37
C MET A 175 -10.58 -1.17 -7.04
N THR A 176 -11.01 -1.12 -5.78
CA THR A 176 -12.32 -0.63 -5.33
C THR A 176 -12.25 0.71 -4.59
N ALA A 177 -11.13 1.42 -4.72
CA ALA A 177 -10.80 2.59 -3.91
C ALA A 177 -10.64 2.27 -2.40
N THR A 178 -10.23 1.04 -2.08
CA THR A 178 -9.96 0.63 -0.70
C THR A 178 -8.47 0.47 -0.47
N TRP A 179 -8.00 0.99 0.66
CA TRP A 179 -6.66 0.74 1.16
C TRP A 179 -6.72 -0.28 2.28
N TRP A 180 -5.93 -1.34 2.16
CA TRP A 180 -5.84 -2.42 3.12
C TRP A 180 -4.62 -2.23 4.01
N LEU A 181 -4.80 -2.52 5.29
CA LEU A 181 -3.75 -2.65 6.30
C LEU A 181 -3.74 -4.11 6.75
N TRP A 182 -2.62 -4.80 6.56
CA TRP A 182 -2.47 -6.21 6.94
C TRP A 182 -1.35 -6.39 7.95
N SER A 183 -1.70 -6.88 9.14
CA SER A 183 -0.74 -7.32 10.16
C SER A 183 -0.11 -8.65 9.76
N VAL A 184 1.21 -8.68 9.60
CA VAL A 184 1.96 -9.91 9.30
C VAL A 184 1.98 -10.85 10.51
N SER A 185 2.00 -10.31 11.74
CA SER A 185 2.03 -11.11 12.96
C SER A 185 0.73 -11.87 13.22
N SER A 186 -0.40 -11.16 13.16
CA SER A 186 -1.73 -11.72 13.48
C SER A 186 -2.47 -12.26 12.26
N ASN A 187 -2.02 -11.90 11.06
CA ASN A 187 -2.72 -12.13 9.80
C ASN A 187 -4.07 -11.40 9.69
N GLU A 188 -4.37 -10.46 10.60
CA GLU A 188 -5.58 -9.65 10.54
C GLU A 188 -5.48 -8.57 9.46
N LYS A 189 -6.62 -8.32 8.80
CA LYS A 189 -6.79 -7.32 7.75
C LYS A 189 -7.77 -6.25 8.21
N PHE A 190 -7.49 -5.02 7.86
CA PHE A 190 -8.35 -3.87 8.08
C PHE A 190 -8.36 -3.01 6.83
N SER A 191 -9.36 -2.15 6.68
CA SER A 191 -9.50 -1.36 5.47
C SER A 191 -9.94 0.09 5.73
N LEU A 192 -9.52 0.96 4.82
CA LEU A 192 -10.00 2.33 4.65
C LEU A 192 -10.58 2.46 3.24
N GLN A 193 -11.90 2.53 3.14
CA GLN A 193 -12.58 2.89 1.89
C GLN A 193 -12.41 4.39 1.65
N VAL A 194 -11.77 4.77 0.54
CA VAL A 194 -11.72 6.16 0.08
C VAL A 194 -13.12 6.51 -0.44
N THR A 195 -13.73 7.50 0.19
CA THR A 195 -15.08 7.95 -0.16
C THR A 195 -15.08 8.79 -1.45
N PRO A 196 -16.22 8.92 -2.14
CA PRO A 196 -16.35 9.84 -3.28
C PRO A 196 -15.92 11.27 -2.94
N GLN A 197 -16.22 11.77 -1.73
CA GLN A 197 -15.79 13.10 -1.28
C GLN A 197 -14.26 13.20 -1.14
N MET A 198 -13.58 12.14 -0.70
CA MET A 198 -12.12 12.09 -0.64
C MET A 198 -11.50 12.06 -2.03
N ILE A 199 -12.09 11.31 -2.97
CA ILE A 199 -11.69 11.27 -4.38
C ILE A 199 -11.81 12.67 -5.00
N GLU A 200 -12.97 13.33 -4.84
CA GLU A 200 -13.22 14.70 -5.32
C GLU A 200 -12.21 15.72 -4.78
N SER A 201 -11.76 15.53 -3.54
CA SER A 201 -10.83 16.46 -2.91
C SER A 201 -9.43 16.44 -3.52
N GLU A 202 -9.06 15.36 -4.22
CA GLU A 202 -7.71 15.14 -4.78
C GLU A 202 -6.58 15.29 -3.74
N LYS A 203 -6.89 15.10 -2.44
CA LYS A 203 -5.93 15.19 -1.33
C LYS A 203 -5.27 13.86 -0.97
N TYR A 204 -5.94 12.75 -1.27
CA TYR A 204 -5.49 11.41 -0.89
C TYR A 204 -5.30 10.55 -2.14
N PRO A 205 -4.32 9.62 -2.13
CA PRO A 205 -4.16 8.71 -3.23
C PRO A 205 -5.33 7.71 -3.29
N TYR A 206 -5.71 7.33 -4.50
CA TYR A 206 -6.72 6.30 -4.73
C TYR A 206 -6.39 5.47 -5.96
N PHE A 207 -6.88 4.23 -5.96
CA PHE A 207 -6.83 3.28 -7.07
C PHE A 207 -8.25 2.76 -7.24
N ILE A 208 -8.83 2.93 -8.41
CA ILE A 208 -10.23 2.59 -8.64
C ILE A 208 -10.40 2.03 -10.06
N GLU A 209 -11.13 0.93 -10.16
CA GLU A 209 -11.51 0.35 -11.43
C GLU A 209 -12.40 1.34 -12.21
N LYS A 210 -12.13 1.48 -13.50
CA LYS A 210 -12.73 2.51 -14.34
C LYS A 210 -14.25 2.40 -14.42
N ARG A 211 -14.84 1.21 -14.50
CA ARG A 211 -16.31 1.05 -14.53
C ARG A 211 -16.94 1.45 -13.20
N LEU A 212 -16.31 1.13 -12.06
CA LEU A 212 -16.75 1.59 -10.75
C LEU A 212 -16.72 3.13 -10.66
N CYS A 213 -15.63 3.75 -11.13
CA CYS A 213 -15.54 5.21 -11.22
C CYS A 213 -16.67 5.81 -12.08
N GLN A 214 -16.93 5.23 -13.27
CA GLN A 214 -18.02 5.64 -14.14
C GLN A 214 -19.40 5.43 -13.52
N GLN A 215 -19.58 4.38 -12.72
CA GLN A 215 -20.82 4.14 -11.98
C GLN A 215 -21.04 5.22 -10.92
N LEU A 216 -20.02 5.57 -10.13
CA LEU A 216 -20.11 6.64 -9.14
C LEU A 216 -20.45 8.00 -9.78
N VAL A 217 -19.96 8.27 -10.99
CA VAL A 217 -20.37 9.47 -11.77
C VAL A 217 -21.83 9.40 -12.17
N LYS A 218 -22.30 8.25 -12.71
CA LYS A 218 -23.72 8.06 -13.09
C LYS A 218 -24.68 8.20 -11.91
N GLU A 219 -24.24 7.79 -10.72
CA GLU A 219 -24.99 7.91 -9.47
C GLU A 219 -24.95 9.33 -8.88
N GLY A 220 -24.19 10.25 -9.48
CA GLY A 220 -24.04 11.63 -9.00
C GLY A 220 -23.18 11.76 -7.73
N LEU A 221 -22.41 10.71 -7.39
CA LEU A 221 -21.49 10.71 -6.25
C LEU A 221 -20.12 11.30 -6.61
N LEU A 222 -19.76 11.25 -7.89
CA LEU A 222 -18.61 11.94 -8.48
C LEU A 222 -19.06 12.89 -9.60
N THR A 223 -18.32 13.98 -9.77
CA THR A 223 -18.51 14.98 -10.81
C THR A 223 -18.14 14.44 -12.19
N GLU A 224 -18.77 14.98 -13.25
CA GLU A 224 -18.56 14.51 -14.63
C GLU A 224 -17.10 14.62 -15.12
N ARG A 225 -16.25 15.42 -14.48
CA ARG A 225 -14.81 15.47 -14.81
C ARG A 225 -14.13 14.09 -14.70
N PHE A 226 -14.64 13.21 -13.83
CA PHE A 226 -14.16 11.85 -13.66
C PHE A 226 -14.62 10.89 -14.77
N SER A 227 -15.65 11.25 -15.55
CA SER A 227 -16.10 10.47 -16.71
C SER A 227 -15.13 10.52 -17.90
N LEU A 228 -14.33 11.59 -17.97
CA LEU A 228 -13.38 11.89 -19.06
C LEU A 228 -11.94 11.52 -18.71
N ILE A 229 -11.71 10.78 -17.62
CA ILE A 229 -10.36 10.32 -17.28
C ILE A 229 -9.99 9.19 -18.24
N GLU A 230 -9.47 9.57 -19.40
CA GLU A 230 -8.44 8.77 -20.08
C GLU A 230 -7.21 8.79 -19.17
N ALA A 231 -6.88 7.64 -18.58
CA ALA A 231 -5.72 7.38 -17.72
C ALA A 231 -4.86 8.61 -17.37
N ARG A 232 -5.34 9.44 -16.43
CA ARG A 232 -4.52 10.50 -15.84
C ARG A 232 -3.72 9.89 -14.71
N ILE A 233 -2.42 9.74 -14.93
CA ILE A 233 -1.41 9.65 -13.87
C ILE A 233 -0.39 10.74 -14.15
#